data_AF-A0A1C6Z545-F1
#
_entry.id   AF-A0A1C6Z545-F1
#
_cell.length_a   1.000
_cell.length_b   1.000
_cell.length_c   1.000
_cell.angle_alpha   90.00
_cell.angle_beta   90.00
_cell.angle_gamma   90.00
#
_symmetry.space_group_name_H-M   'P 1'
#
loop_
_entity.id
_entity.type
_entity.pdbx_description
1 polymer ?
#
loop_
_entity_poly.entity_id
_entity_poly.type
_entity_poly.pdbx_seq_one_letter_code
_entity_poly.pdbx_strand_id
1 'polypeptide(L)'
;MWDKDRSVIYLNSHAGSHSQHRCAEYTREAIEAGGIRLNHHLDAKDYGDSLTYAGFVDVTGSEPEYGDIVVIQPYIGGNSSGHMAMFNGRGWVSDFKQHDLYPGSGYRNNHPPYKLYRYNR
;
A
#
# COMPACT_ATOMS: atom_id res chain seq x y z
N MET A 1 5.45 13.62 13.10
CA MET A 1 4.26 13.87 12.28
C MET A 1 4.59 13.37 10.89
N TRP A 2 3.69 12.61 10.27
CA TRP A 2 3.92 12.04 8.93
C TRP A 2 3.36 12.97 7.87
N ASP A 3 4.15 13.23 6.83
CA ASP A 3 3.73 14.06 5.70
C ASP A 3 3.14 13.16 4.59
N LYS A 4 1.81 13.05 4.61
CA LYS A 4 1.07 12.28 3.60
C LYS A 4 1.22 12.85 2.18
N ASP A 5 1.37 14.16 2.04
CA ASP A 5 1.52 14.80 0.73
C ASP A 5 2.85 14.43 0.09
N ARG A 6 3.95 14.54 0.85
CA ARG A 6 5.27 14.09 0.37
C ARG A 6 5.26 12.61 0.02
N SER A 7 4.57 11.79 0.81
CA SER A 7 4.47 10.35 0.55
C SER A 7 3.76 10.05 -0.77
N VAL A 8 2.58 10.64 -0.98
CA VAL A 8 1.80 10.42 -2.20
C VAL A 8 2.51 11.02 -3.43
N ILE A 9 3.13 12.21 -3.32
CA ILE A 9 3.92 12.81 -4.40
C ILE A 9 5.10 11.91 -4.77
N TYR A 10 5.82 11.40 -3.77
CA TYR A 10 6.92 10.46 -3.99
C TYR A 10 6.42 9.23 -4.74
N LEU A 11 5.36 8.58 -4.26
CA LEU A 11 4.86 7.37 -4.88
C LEU A 11 4.41 7.60 -6.34
N ASN A 12 3.66 8.67 -6.60
CA ASN A 12 3.17 8.97 -7.95
C ASN A 12 4.30 9.30 -8.94
N SER A 13 5.39 9.92 -8.48
CA SER A 13 6.53 10.28 -9.33
C SER A 13 7.46 9.11 -9.64
N HIS A 14 7.45 8.06 -8.82
CA HIS A 14 8.27 6.87 -9.00
C HIS A 14 7.48 5.70 -9.62
N ALA A 15 6.15 5.72 -9.52
CA ALA A 15 5.30 4.68 -10.09
C ALA A 15 5.49 4.53 -11.61
N GLY A 16 5.68 3.28 -12.04
CA GLY A 16 5.77 2.91 -13.45
C GLY A 16 4.42 2.88 -14.17
N SER A 17 4.46 2.62 -15.47
CA SER A 17 3.26 2.41 -16.29
C SER A 17 2.62 1.02 -16.11
N HIS A 18 3.37 0.07 -15.54
CA HIS A 18 2.97 -1.31 -15.29
C HIS A 18 3.68 -1.82 -14.04
N SER A 19 3.20 -2.94 -13.47
CA SER A 19 3.80 -3.53 -12.28
C SER A 19 5.27 -3.87 -12.51
N GLN A 20 6.10 -3.57 -11.52
CA GLN A 20 7.52 -3.85 -11.46
C GLN A 20 7.82 -4.96 -10.43
N HIS A 21 6.77 -5.61 -9.89
CA HIS A 21 6.85 -6.60 -8.82
C HIS A 21 7.55 -6.10 -7.54
N ARG A 22 7.48 -4.80 -7.28
CA ARG A 22 8.17 -4.12 -6.16
C ARG A 22 7.21 -3.27 -5.32
N CYS A 23 5.92 -3.63 -5.29
CA CYS A 23 4.89 -2.88 -4.58
C CYS A 23 5.22 -2.60 -3.10
N ALA A 24 5.80 -3.59 -2.40
CA ALA A 24 6.22 -3.47 -1.02
C ALA A 24 7.28 -2.38 -0.84
N GLU A 25 8.28 -2.38 -1.72
CA GLU A 25 9.40 -1.45 -1.68
C GLU A 25 8.98 -0.03 -2.00
N TYR A 26 8.22 0.18 -3.09
CA TYR A 26 7.81 1.52 -3.52
C TYR A 26 6.89 2.16 -2.50
N THR A 27 5.95 1.40 -1.95
CA THR A 27 5.03 1.93 -0.93
C THR A 27 5.76 2.22 0.38
N ARG A 28 6.73 1.38 0.78
CA ARG A 28 7.62 1.67 1.92
C ARG A 28 8.37 2.97 1.69
N GLU A 29 9.04 3.13 0.56
CA GLU A 29 9.86 4.32 0.26
C GLU A 29 9.03 5.59 0.24
N ALA A 30 7.80 5.53 -0.27
CA ALA A 30 6.85 6.62 -0.19
C ALA A 30 6.52 7.00 1.27
N ILE A 31 6.21 6.03 2.12
CA ILE A 31 5.93 6.28 3.54
C ILE A 31 7.15 6.90 4.22
N GLU A 32 8.35 6.41 3.92
CA GLU A 32 9.62 6.94 4.45
C GLU A 32 9.94 8.34 3.95
N ALA A 33 9.59 8.68 2.71
CA ALA A 33 9.67 10.04 2.18
C ALA A 33 8.75 11.03 2.91
N GLY A 34 7.67 10.54 3.52
CA GLY A 34 6.80 11.28 4.45
C GLY A 34 7.38 11.46 5.85
N GLY A 35 8.57 10.93 6.14
CA GLY A 35 9.29 11.17 7.39
C GLY A 35 9.03 10.16 8.51
N ILE A 36 8.44 9.00 8.21
CA ILE A 36 8.32 7.88 9.16
C ILE A 36 9.07 6.66 8.64
N ARG A 37 9.95 6.08 9.46
CA ARG A 37 10.67 4.86 9.14
C ARG A 37 9.84 3.63 9.48
N LEU A 38 9.76 2.67 8.56
CA LEU A 38 9.12 1.38 8.78
C LEU A 38 10.17 0.31 9.16
N ASN A 39 9.70 -0.77 9.78
CA ASN A 39 10.45 -2.01 9.83
C ASN A 39 10.35 -2.67 8.45
N HIS A 40 11.49 -3.02 7.86
CA HIS A 40 11.53 -3.47 6.48
C HIS A 40 11.17 -4.95 6.41
N HIS A 41 10.19 -5.27 5.58
CA HIS A 41 9.86 -6.63 5.18
C HIS A 41 10.06 -6.80 3.68
N LEU A 42 10.38 -8.03 3.27
CA LEU A 42 10.47 -8.38 1.86
C LEU A 42 9.09 -8.42 1.21
N ASP A 43 8.14 -9.07 1.88
CA ASP A 43 6.80 -9.31 1.36
C ASP A 43 5.81 -8.23 1.82
N ALA A 44 4.94 -7.80 0.89
CA ALA A 44 3.92 -6.80 1.16
C ALA A 44 2.94 -7.23 2.27
N LYS A 45 2.54 -8.51 2.29
CA LYS A 45 1.59 -9.08 3.26
C LYS A 45 2.02 -8.90 4.73
N ASP A 46 3.32 -8.71 4.99
CA ASP A 46 3.89 -8.66 6.34
C ASP A 46 4.00 -7.22 6.89
N TYR A 47 3.68 -6.19 6.09
CA TYR A 47 3.84 -4.79 6.52
C TYR A 47 2.81 -4.29 7.55
N GLY A 48 1.74 -5.05 7.79
CA GLY A 48 0.66 -4.61 8.70
C GLY A 48 1.13 -4.27 10.11
N ASP A 49 2.01 -5.10 10.69
CA ASP A 49 2.58 -4.86 12.02
C ASP A 49 3.56 -3.68 12.01
N SER A 50 4.34 -3.53 10.94
CA SER A 50 5.24 -2.39 10.79
C SER A 50 4.47 -1.06 10.70
N LEU A 51 3.34 -1.02 9.99
CA LEU A 51 2.49 0.17 9.89
C LEU A 51 1.89 0.52 11.26
N THR A 52 1.40 -0.50 11.97
CA THR A 52 0.83 -0.33 13.31
C THR A 52 1.89 0.20 14.30
N TYR A 53 3.09 -0.37 14.29
CA TYR A 53 4.21 0.10 15.13
C TYR A 53 4.61 1.55 14.83
N ALA A 54 4.51 1.95 13.57
CA ALA A 54 4.77 3.31 13.11
C ALA A 54 3.65 4.32 13.46
N GLY A 55 2.54 3.87 14.05
CA GLY A 55 1.43 4.71 14.50
C GLY A 55 0.30 4.87 13.50
N PHE A 56 0.26 4.08 12.43
CA PHE A 56 -0.94 3.94 11.61
C PHE A 56 -1.97 3.10 12.35
N VAL A 57 -3.26 3.35 12.07
CA VAL A 57 -4.38 2.60 12.65
C VAL A 57 -5.13 1.84 11.57
N ASP A 58 -5.62 0.65 11.91
CA ASP A 58 -6.49 -0.14 11.05
C ASP A 58 -7.87 0.54 10.95
N VAL A 59 -8.26 0.90 9.73
CA VAL A 59 -9.55 1.54 9.40
C VAL A 59 -10.32 0.70 8.38
N THR A 60 -10.03 -0.60 8.29
CA THR A 60 -10.69 -1.53 7.36
C THR A 60 -12.21 -1.43 7.47
N GLY A 61 -12.89 -1.28 6.33
CA GLY A 61 -14.34 -1.04 6.25
C GLY A 61 -14.74 0.44 6.17
N SER A 62 -13.79 1.37 6.33
CA SER A 62 -13.99 2.80 6.05
C SER A 62 -13.77 3.09 4.57
N GLU A 63 -14.35 4.21 4.10
CA GLU A 63 -14.02 4.73 2.77
C GLU A 63 -12.54 5.17 2.71
N PRO A 64 -11.82 4.86 1.61
CA PRO A 64 -10.42 5.24 1.45
C PRO A 64 -10.22 6.77 1.46
N GLU A 65 -9.23 7.22 2.23
CA GLU A 65 -8.80 8.62 2.27
C GLU A 65 -7.40 8.79 1.70
N TYR A 66 -7.11 10.01 1.27
CA TYR A 66 -5.81 10.36 0.72
C TYR A 66 -4.68 10.02 1.70
N GLY A 67 -3.72 9.23 1.23
CA GLY A 67 -2.59 8.72 2.02
C GLY A 67 -2.85 7.40 2.73
N ASP A 68 -4.05 6.83 2.65
CA ASP A 68 -4.31 5.50 3.22
C ASP A 68 -3.47 4.43 2.52
N ILE A 69 -3.00 3.45 3.29
CA ILE A 69 -2.21 2.33 2.81
C ILE A 69 -3.02 1.05 2.93
N VAL A 70 -3.09 0.27 1.87
CA VAL A 70 -3.70 -1.05 1.90
C VAL A 70 -2.66 -2.14 1.83
N VAL A 71 -2.83 -3.17 2.64
CA VAL A 71 -2.07 -4.42 2.60
C VAL A 71 -3.03 -5.55 2.27
N ILE A 72 -2.83 -6.20 1.13
CA ILE A 72 -3.68 -7.26 0.59
C ILE A 72 -2.94 -8.59 0.74
N GLN A 73 -3.62 -9.59 1.31
CA GLN A 73 -3.08 -10.94 1.48
C GLN A 73 -2.97 -11.68 0.14
N PRO A 74 -2.07 -12.67 0.03
CA PRO A 74 -2.01 -13.52 -1.16
C PRO A 74 -3.30 -14.32 -1.34
N TYR A 75 -3.57 -14.73 -2.58
CA TYR A 75 -4.65 -15.67 -2.93
C TYR A 75 -4.06 -17.00 -3.42
N ILE A 76 -4.88 -18.07 -3.39
CA ILE A 76 -4.45 -19.40 -3.83
C ILE A 76 -4.09 -19.39 -5.32
N GLY A 77 -2.89 -19.85 -5.65
CA GLY A 77 -2.35 -19.81 -7.03
C GLY A 77 -1.83 -18.45 -7.46
N GLY A 78 -1.85 -17.45 -6.57
CA GLY A 78 -1.21 -16.15 -6.76
C GLY A 78 0.22 -16.09 -6.21
N ASN A 79 0.83 -14.91 -6.34
CA ASN A 79 2.12 -14.63 -5.72
C ASN A 79 1.97 -14.61 -4.17
N SER A 80 2.90 -15.25 -3.45
CA SER A 80 2.87 -15.39 -1.99
C SER A 80 3.21 -14.12 -1.22
N SER A 81 3.78 -13.10 -1.87
CA SER A 81 4.20 -11.85 -1.25
C SER A 81 3.04 -10.93 -0.89
N GLY A 82 1.83 -11.18 -1.40
CA GLY A 82 0.69 -10.27 -1.26
C GLY A 82 0.87 -9.00 -2.09
N HIS A 83 0.18 -7.93 -1.71
CA HIS A 83 0.27 -6.64 -2.39
C HIS A 83 0.11 -5.48 -1.41
N MET A 84 0.79 -4.37 -1.66
CA MET A 84 0.66 -3.14 -0.87
C MET A 84 0.58 -1.93 -1.78
N ALA A 85 -0.31 -0.98 -1.45
CA ALA A 85 -0.54 0.24 -2.22
C ALA A 85 -0.98 1.39 -1.32
N MET A 86 -0.92 2.62 -1.83
CA MET A 86 -1.39 3.84 -1.17
C MET A 86 -2.44 4.54 -2.03
N PHE A 87 -3.47 5.11 -1.40
CA PHE A 87 -4.52 5.84 -2.08
C PHE A 87 -4.10 7.30 -2.31
N ASN A 88 -4.09 7.74 -3.57
CA ASN A 88 -3.69 9.10 -3.94
C ASN A 88 -4.87 10.10 -4.00
N GLY A 89 -6.03 9.74 -3.43
CA GLY A 89 -7.27 10.53 -3.50
C GLY A 89 -8.10 10.33 -4.77
N ARG A 90 -7.56 9.63 -5.77
CA ARG A 90 -8.27 9.27 -7.02
C ARG A 90 -8.27 7.78 -7.30
N GLY A 91 -7.18 7.10 -6.95
CA GLY A 91 -6.98 5.68 -7.16
C GLY A 91 -5.81 5.14 -6.35
N TRP A 92 -5.60 3.84 -6.46
CA TRP A 92 -4.53 3.14 -5.76
C TRP A 92 -3.24 3.18 -6.56
N VAL A 93 -2.14 3.44 -5.86
CA VAL A 93 -0.80 3.49 -6.45
C VAL A 93 0.12 2.60 -5.62
N SER A 94 0.92 1.79 -6.28
CA SER A 94 1.97 0.97 -5.69
C SER A 94 3.27 1.25 -6.43
N ASP A 95 3.93 0.23 -6.98
CA ASP A 95 4.99 0.38 -7.96
C ASP A 95 4.47 0.81 -9.36
N PHE A 96 3.15 0.90 -9.51
CA PHE A 96 2.44 1.42 -10.68
C PHE A 96 1.08 2.02 -10.29
N LYS A 97 0.44 2.74 -11.20
CA LYS A 97 -0.94 3.25 -11.02
C LYS A 97 -1.95 2.14 -11.33
N GLN A 98 -2.80 1.82 -10.37
CA GLN A 98 -3.76 0.74 -10.49
C GLN A 98 -5.10 1.23 -11.05
N HIS A 99 -5.85 0.30 -11.63
CA HIS A 99 -7.23 0.53 -12.07
C HIS A 99 -8.20 0.60 -10.89
N ASP A 100 -8.01 -0.26 -9.89
CA ASP A 100 -8.83 -0.37 -8.68
C ASP A 100 -7.98 -0.89 -7.51
N LEU A 101 -8.62 -1.24 -6.39
CA LEU A 101 -7.96 -1.74 -5.18
C LEU A 101 -7.09 -2.97 -5.47
N TYR A 102 -7.59 -3.89 -6.27
CA TYR A 102 -6.89 -5.13 -6.58
C TYR A 102 -5.99 -4.93 -7.81
N PRO A 103 -4.69 -5.20 -7.70
CA PRO A 103 -3.71 -4.81 -8.72
C PRO A 103 -3.83 -5.59 -10.04
N GLY A 104 -4.65 -6.66 -10.09
CA GLY A 104 -4.81 -7.50 -11.26
C GLY A 104 -6.01 -8.44 -11.18
N SER A 105 -6.30 -9.11 -12.29
CA SER A 105 -7.45 -10.03 -12.42
C SER A 105 -7.46 -11.15 -11.39
N GLY A 106 -6.30 -11.73 -11.05
CA GLY A 106 -6.20 -12.79 -10.05
C GLY A 106 -6.68 -12.34 -8.66
N TYR A 107 -6.24 -11.16 -8.22
CA TYR A 107 -6.72 -10.56 -6.97
C TYR A 107 -8.21 -10.22 -7.05
N ARG A 108 -8.67 -9.61 -8.15
CA ARG A 108 -10.09 -9.27 -8.36
C ARG A 108 -11.00 -10.48 -8.34
N ASN A 109 -10.58 -11.61 -8.89
CA ASN A 109 -11.43 -12.80 -8.94
C ASN A 109 -11.52 -13.50 -7.57
N ASN A 110 -10.43 -13.50 -6.81
CA ASN A 110 -10.34 -14.25 -5.56
C ASN A 110 -10.72 -13.44 -4.31
N HIS A 111 -10.72 -12.11 -4.39
CA HIS A 111 -11.03 -11.20 -3.28
C HIS A 111 -10.32 -11.57 -1.96
N PRO A 112 -8.97 -11.71 -1.96
CA PRO A 112 -8.26 -12.06 -0.74
C PRO A 112 -8.44 -10.96 0.33
N PRO A 113 -8.35 -11.32 1.62
CA PRO A 113 -8.47 -10.35 2.69
C PRO A 113 -7.46 -9.21 2.55
N TYR A 114 -7.87 -8.00 2.93
CA TYR A 114 -6.99 -6.85 3.01
C TYR A 114 -7.22 -6.09 4.32
N LYS A 115 -6.24 -5.26 4.68
CA LYS A 115 -6.36 -4.28 5.75
C LYS A 115 -6.00 -2.89 5.24
N LEU A 116 -6.78 -1.90 5.68
CA LEU A 116 -6.58 -0.49 5.36
C LEU A 116 -5.98 0.23 6.58
N TYR A 117 -4.94 1.02 6.36
CA TYR A 117 -4.16 1.69 7.39
C TYR A 117 -4.13 3.20 7.16
N ARG A 118 -4.40 3.98 8.21
CA ARG A 118 -4.44 5.44 8.16
C ARG A 118 -3.59 6.09 9.24
N TYR A 119 -2.94 7.19 8.91
CA TYR A 119 -2.24 8.03 9.88
C TYR A 119 -3.11 9.23 10.28
N ASN A 120 -3.60 9.26 11.52
CA ASN A 120 -4.59 10.21 12.01
C ASN A 120 -3.99 11.47 12.70
N ARG A 121 -2.68 11.70 12.60
CA ARG A 121 -2.01 12.81 13.30
C ARG A 121 -1.35 13.81 12.37
#